data_AF-A0A0J5JS10-F1
#
_entry.id   AF-A0A0J5JS10-F1
#
_cell.length_a   1.000
_cell.length_b   1.000
_cell.length_c   1.000
_cell.angle_alpha   90.00
_cell.angle_beta   90.00
_cell.angle_gamma   90.00
#
_symmetry.space_group_name_H-M   'P 1'
#
loop_
_entity.id
_entity.type
_entity.pdbx_description
1 polymer ?
#
loop_
_entity_poly.entity_id
_entity_poly.type
_entity_poly.pdbx_seq_one_letter_code
_entity_poly.pdbx_strand_id
1 'polypeptide(L)'
;MVKVKKEVLWLFYYVGLIVIATSAWNYVNYRMRIWAETFEFGPLYLIGILTTLVISLYLSVPHFIRQYSANGSWSFNFIRAGIIGVPFLAVSIMTLGVYNFTAPGLLNELVWYLIIDGLTMGLVLSTVFGYVIFTCIAKKEEDTAFGSNSKQHVL
;
A
#
# COMPACT_ATOMS: atom_id res chain seq x y z
N MET A 1 14.64 -29.07 -15.75
CA MET A 1 13.62 -28.28 -16.49
C MET A 1 12.72 -27.38 -15.62
N VAL A 2 12.81 -27.37 -14.29
CA VAL A 2 11.87 -26.58 -13.43
C VAL A 2 12.26 -25.10 -13.25
N LYS A 3 13.55 -24.73 -13.38
CA LYS A 3 14.04 -23.35 -13.13
C LYS A 3 13.48 -22.30 -14.10
N VAL A 4 13.39 -22.63 -15.39
CA VAL A 4 12.92 -21.68 -16.44
C VAL A 4 11.48 -21.20 -16.19
N LYS A 5 10.62 -22.04 -15.61
CA LYS A 5 9.22 -21.67 -15.32
C LYS A 5 9.09 -20.60 -14.23
N LYS A 6 10.02 -20.53 -13.27
CA LYS A 6 10.00 -19.52 -12.21
C LYS A 6 10.44 -18.15 -12.71
N GLU A 7 11.51 -18.09 -13.51
CA GLU A 7 12.01 -16.83 -14.07
C GLU A 7 10.97 -16.17 -14.98
N VAL A 8 10.29 -16.96 -15.84
CA VAL A 8 9.21 -16.46 -16.71
C VAL A 8 8.02 -15.93 -15.90
N LEU A 9 7.68 -16.57 -14.78
CA LEU A 9 6.61 -16.12 -13.89
C LEU A 9 6.95 -14.78 -13.22
N TRP A 10 8.18 -14.62 -12.72
CA TRP A 10 8.65 -13.35 -12.17
C TRP A 10 8.66 -12.25 -13.22
N LEU A 11 9.08 -12.55 -14.45
CA LEU A 11 9.08 -11.59 -15.54
C LEU A 11 7.65 -11.12 -15.85
N PHE A 12 6.67 -12.04 -15.92
CA PHE A 12 5.27 -11.69 -16.11
C PHE A 12 4.71 -10.87 -14.94
N TYR A 13 5.13 -11.17 -13.71
CA TYR A 13 4.78 -10.39 -12.52
C TYR A 13 5.31 -8.95 -12.59
N TYR A 14 6.58 -8.76 -12.96
CA TYR A 14 7.16 -7.43 -13.12
C TYR A 14 6.49 -6.64 -14.25
N VAL A 15 6.23 -7.29 -15.39
CA VAL A 15 5.50 -6.67 -16.51
C VAL A 15 4.11 -6.24 -16.08
N GLY A 16 3.38 -7.08 -15.34
CA GLY A 16 2.06 -6.74 -14.80
C GLY A 16 2.11 -5.51 -13.88
N LEU A 17 3.10 -5.45 -12.99
CA LEU A 17 3.30 -4.29 -12.10
C LEU A 17 3.59 -3.01 -12.89
N ILE A 18 4.45 -3.09 -13.92
CA ILE A 18 4.75 -1.94 -14.80
C ILE A 18 3.50 -1.47 -15.52
N VAL A 19 2.67 -2.39 -16.05
CA VAL A 19 1.42 -2.05 -16.74
C VAL A 19 0.44 -1.37 -15.79
N ILE A 20 0.28 -1.86 -14.56
CA ILE A 20 -0.57 -1.24 -13.53
C ILE A 20 -0.06 0.16 -13.21
N ALA A 21 1.25 0.32 -12.97
CA ALA A 21 1.85 1.61 -12.62
C ALA A 21 1.74 2.65 -13.75
N THR A 22 2.01 2.26 -14.99
CA THR A 22 1.88 3.15 -16.16
C THR A 22 0.43 3.49 -16.47
N SER A 23 -0.50 2.53 -16.35
CA SER A 23 -1.92 2.78 -16.51
C SER A 23 -2.44 3.76 -15.45
N ALA A 24 -2.07 3.55 -14.19
CA ALA A 24 -2.38 4.45 -13.10
C ALA A 24 -1.83 5.86 -13.33
N TRP A 25 -0.56 5.98 -13.73
CA TRP A 25 0.08 7.26 -14.04
C TRP A 25 -0.66 8.02 -15.15
N ASN A 26 -0.97 7.35 -16.26
CA ASN A 26 -1.72 7.94 -17.36
C ASN A 26 -3.12 8.40 -16.93
N TYR A 27 -3.79 7.61 -16.10
CA TYR A 27 -5.13 7.93 -15.61
C TYR A 27 -5.13 9.10 -14.63
N VAL A 28 -4.13 9.18 -13.74
CA VAL A 28 -3.93 10.32 -12.83
C VAL A 28 -3.65 11.59 -13.64
N ASN A 29 -2.77 11.55 -14.63
CA ASN A 29 -2.49 12.70 -15.50
C ASN A 29 -3.72 13.18 -16.27
N TYR A 30 -4.51 12.24 -16.80
CA TYR A 30 -5.77 12.56 -17.46
C TYR A 30 -6.75 13.26 -16.51
N ARG A 31 -6.89 12.77 -15.27
CA ARG A 31 -7.74 13.38 -14.26
C ARG A 31 -7.20 14.71 -13.73
N MET A 32 -5.89 14.89 -13.62
CA MET A 32 -5.29 16.18 -13.26
C MET A 32 -5.59 17.25 -14.31
N ARG A 33 -5.65 16.89 -15.61
CA ARG A 33 -6.08 17.82 -16.66
C ARG A 33 -7.54 18.24 -16.50
N ILE A 34 -8.44 17.28 -16.26
CA ILE A 34 -9.86 17.57 -15.99
C ILE A 34 -10.01 18.39 -14.71
N TRP A 35 -9.23 18.08 -13.68
CA TRP A 35 -9.25 18.80 -12.42
C TRP A 35 -8.84 20.27 -12.59
N ALA A 36 -7.84 20.56 -13.42
CA ALA A 36 -7.45 21.94 -13.72
C ALA A 36 -8.60 22.75 -14.36
N GLU A 37 -9.60 22.07 -14.95
CA GLU A 37 -10.78 22.68 -15.56
C GLU A 37 -11.98 22.76 -14.59
N THR A 38 -12.17 21.74 -13.72
CA THR A 38 -13.39 21.63 -12.89
C THR A 38 -13.18 21.91 -11.39
N PHE A 39 -11.93 21.94 -10.90
CA PHE A 39 -11.56 22.04 -9.48
C PHE A 39 -12.22 21.00 -8.57
N GLU A 40 -12.76 19.90 -9.12
CA GLU A 40 -13.38 18.83 -8.35
C GLU A 40 -12.35 17.78 -7.89
N PHE A 41 -12.08 17.74 -6.59
CA PHE A 41 -11.07 16.85 -6.02
C PHE A 41 -11.54 15.40 -5.77
N GLY A 42 -12.84 15.20 -5.52
CA GLY A 42 -13.41 13.89 -5.14
C GLY A 42 -13.06 12.74 -6.09
N PRO A 43 -13.19 12.89 -7.42
CA PRO A 43 -12.86 11.82 -8.36
C PRO A 43 -11.38 11.42 -8.36
N LEU A 44 -10.47 12.38 -8.17
CA LEU A 44 -9.02 12.13 -8.12
C LEU A 44 -8.66 11.28 -6.88
N TYR A 45 -9.28 11.57 -5.74
CA TYR A 45 -9.07 10.84 -4.49
C TYR A 45 -9.50 9.38 -4.58
N LEU A 46 -10.71 9.13 -5.07
CA LEU A 46 -11.26 7.77 -5.17
C LEU A 46 -10.36 6.89 -6.05
N ILE A 47 -9.82 7.46 -7.12
CA ILE A 47 -8.88 6.77 -8.02
C ILE A 47 -7.53 6.52 -7.32
N GLY A 48 -7.01 7.48 -6.58
CA GLY A 48 -5.78 7.30 -5.79
C GLY A 48 -5.90 6.13 -4.81
N ILE A 49 -7.02 6.04 -4.09
CA ILE A 49 -7.30 4.95 -3.15
C ILE A 49 -7.39 3.60 -3.89
N LEU A 50 -8.17 3.51 -4.96
CA LEU A 50 -8.33 2.26 -5.72
C LEU A 50 -7.01 1.78 -6.33
N THR A 51 -6.25 2.69 -6.91
CA THR A 51 -4.93 2.40 -7.49
C THR A 51 -4.00 1.85 -6.43
N THR A 52 -3.97 2.52 -5.27
CA THR A 52 -3.12 2.12 -4.17
C THR A 52 -3.51 0.74 -3.64
N LEU A 53 -4.80 0.46 -3.47
CA LEU A 53 -5.29 -0.86 -3.07
C LEU A 53 -4.89 -1.96 -4.06
N VAL A 54 -5.02 -1.70 -5.36
CA VAL A 54 -4.64 -2.66 -6.41
C VAL A 54 -3.14 -2.94 -6.38
N ILE A 55 -2.30 -1.90 -6.24
CA ILE A 55 -0.83 -2.05 -6.16
C ILE A 55 -0.43 -2.79 -4.88
N SER A 56 -1.02 -2.42 -3.73
CA SER A 56 -0.79 -3.10 -2.46
C SER A 56 -1.16 -4.59 -2.51
N LEU A 57 -2.31 -4.90 -3.11
CA LEU A 57 -2.75 -6.28 -3.30
C LEU A 57 -1.77 -7.02 -4.19
N TYR A 58 -1.38 -6.42 -5.32
CA TYR A 58 -0.43 -7.03 -6.26
C TYR A 58 0.93 -7.32 -5.58
N LEU A 59 1.45 -6.37 -4.80
CA LEU A 59 2.70 -6.52 -4.04
C LEU A 59 2.62 -7.63 -2.98
N SER A 60 1.43 -7.89 -2.44
CA SER A 60 1.22 -8.94 -1.44
C SER A 60 1.05 -10.35 -2.05
N VAL A 61 0.82 -10.47 -3.35
CA VAL A 61 0.68 -11.75 -4.07
C VAL A 61 1.82 -12.75 -3.78
N PRO A 62 3.12 -12.40 -3.88
CA PRO A 62 4.21 -13.34 -3.57
C PRO A 62 4.14 -13.86 -2.13
N HIS A 63 3.68 -13.01 -1.19
CA HIS A 63 3.48 -13.41 0.20
C HIS A 63 2.34 -14.41 0.32
N PHE A 64 1.20 -14.14 -0.31
CA PHE A 64 0.06 -15.05 -0.36
C PHE A 64 0.42 -16.40 -0.99
N ILE A 65 1.16 -16.41 -2.10
CA ILE A 65 1.58 -17.65 -2.76
C ILE A 65 2.45 -18.51 -1.82
N ARG A 66 3.38 -17.87 -1.09
CA ARG A 66 4.24 -18.58 -0.12
C ARG A 66 3.40 -19.20 1.00
N GLN A 67 2.46 -18.45 1.56
CA GLN A 67 1.58 -18.93 2.63
C GLN A 67 0.56 -19.97 2.17
N TYR A 68 0.05 -19.86 0.95
CA TYR A 68 -0.91 -20.80 0.37
C TYR A 68 -0.31 -22.21 0.24
N SER A 69 1.02 -22.30 0.04
CA SER A 69 1.73 -23.59 -0.06
C SER A 69 1.92 -24.31 1.27
N ALA A 70 1.85 -23.61 2.41
CA ALA A 70 1.85 -24.23 3.73
C ALA A 70 0.45 -24.80 4.01
N ASN A 71 0.29 -25.90 4.74
CA ASN A 71 -1.03 -26.48 5.11
C ASN A 71 -1.54 -25.89 6.44
N GLY A 72 -2.86 -25.82 6.68
CA GLY A 72 -3.47 -25.21 7.89
C GLY A 72 -4.50 -24.07 7.67
N SER A 73 -4.87 -23.36 8.75
CA SER A 73 -5.89 -22.30 8.75
C SER A 73 -5.32 -20.89 8.63
N TRP A 74 -6.06 -20.01 7.97
CA TRP A 74 -5.75 -18.58 7.85
C TRP A 74 -6.06 -17.88 9.18
N SER A 75 -5.10 -17.11 9.70
CA SER A 75 -5.26 -16.22 10.85
C SER A 75 -4.89 -14.79 10.44
N PHE A 76 -5.54 -13.81 11.07
CA PHE A 76 -5.20 -12.40 10.87
C PHE A 76 -4.43 -11.89 12.09
N ASN A 77 -3.19 -11.41 11.89
CA ASN A 77 -2.38 -10.86 12.97
C ASN A 77 -2.77 -9.39 13.25
N PHE A 78 -3.76 -9.21 14.14
CA PHE A 78 -4.25 -7.89 14.56
C PHE A 78 -3.17 -7.02 15.22
N ILE A 79 -2.20 -7.63 15.90
CA ILE A 79 -1.12 -6.89 16.58
C ILE A 79 -0.22 -6.22 15.55
N ARG A 80 0.19 -6.96 14.52
CA ARG A 80 1.03 -6.43 13.42
C ARG A 80 0.27 -5.38 12.60
N ALA A 81 -1.01 -5.61 12.34
CA ALA A 81 -1.87 -4.65 11.66
C ALA A 81 -2.04 -3.36 12.47
N GLY A 82 -2.16 -3.47 13.80
CA GLY A 82 -2.23 -2.33 14.72
C GLY A 82 -0.93 -1.53 14.78
N ILE A 83 0.18 -2.18 15.10
CA ILE A 83 1.47 -1.51 15.36
C ILE A 83 2.06 -0.91 14.10
N ILE A 84 1.95 -1.60 12.95
CA ILE A 84 2.55 -1.15 11.70
C ILE A 84 1.51 -0.42 10.85
N GLY A 85 0.32 -1.01 10.70
CA GLY A 85 -0.71 -0.45 9.82
C GLY A 85 -1.28 0.89 10.32
N VAL A 86 -1.64 1.01 11.60
CA VAL A 86 -2.28 2.23 12.10
C VAL A 86 -1.41 3.48 11.93
N PRO A 87 -0.09 3.46 12.21
CA PRO A 87 0.77 4.61 11.93
C PRO A 87 0.80 5.01 10.46
N PHE A 88 0.95 4.05 9.53
CA PHE A 88 0.96 4.36 8.10
C PHE A 88 -0.38 4.89 7.61
N LEU A 89 -1.50 4.37 8.13
CA LEU A 89 -2.83 4.87 7.84
C LEU A 89 -3.03 6.30 8.38
N ALA A 90 -2.60 6.57 9.62
CA ALA A 90 -2.71 7.88 10.24
C ALA A 90 -1.93 8.93 9.44
N VAL A 91 -0.67 8.65 9.09
CA VAL A 91 0.13 9.57 8.28
C VAL A 91 -0.52 9.77 6.91
N SER A 92 -0.99 8.69 6.26
CA SER A 92 -1.66 8.83 4.98
C SER A 92 -2.93 9.68 5.04
N ILE A 93 -3.76 9.53 6.07
CA ILE A 93 -4.96 10.35 6.27
C ILE A 93 -4.57 11.81 6.54
N MET A 94 -3.53 12.07 7.34
CA MET A 94 -3.05 13.42 7.61
C MET A 94 -2.57 14.10 6.33
N THR A 95 -1.77 13.41 5.51
CA THR A 95 -1.28 13.94 4.24
C THR A 95 -2.41 14.23 3.26
N LEU A 96 -3.43 13.36 3.20
CA LEU A 96 -4.60 13.57 2.33
C LEU A 96 -5.58 14.62 2.88
N GLY A 97 -5.67 14.76 4.20
CA GLY A 97 -6.57 15.69 4.89
C GLY A 97 -6.09 17.14 4.83
N VAL A 98 -4.77 17.37 4.95
CA VAL A 98 -4.17 18.72 4.81
C VAL A 98 -4.50 19.33 3.45
N TYR A 99 -4.56 18.51 2.39
CA TYR A 99 -4.90 18.95 1.04
C TYR A 99 -6.36 19.41 0.87
N ASN A 100 -7.33 18.77 1.54
CA ASN A 100 -8.75 19.14 1.40
C ASN A 100 -9.13 20.43 2.16
N PHE A 101 -8.38 20.77 3.20
CA PHE A 101 -8.71 21.89 4.10
C PHE A 101 -7.89 23.17 3.85
N THR A 102 -6.88 23.14 2.97
CA THR A 102 -6.13 24.35 2.63
C THR A 102 -6.90 25.19 1.59
N ALA A 103 -7.43 26.33 2.03
CA ALA A 103 -8.18 27.25 1.17
C ALA A 103 -7.31 27.75 -0.01
N PRO A 104 -7.86 27.86 -1.24
CA PRO A 104 -7.10 28.21 -2.45
C PRO A 104 -6.32 29.53 -2.38
N GLY A 105 -6.72 30.46 -1.51
CA GLY A 105 -6.14 31.80 -1.41
C GLY A 105 -4.87 31.94 -0.54
N LEU A 106 -4.42 30.87 0.13
CA LEU A 106 -3.28 30.89 1.06
C LEU A 106 -2.07 30.06 0.57
N LEU A 107 -2.13 29.59 -0.68
CA LEU A 107 -1.16 28.66 -1.24
C LEU A 107 0.05 29.40 -1.82
N ASN A 108 1.03 29.68 -0.95
CA ASN A 108 2.37 30.08 -1.37
C ASN A 108 3.05 28.93 -2.16
N GLU A 109 4.10 29.18 -2.95
CA GLU A 109 4.79 28.13 -3.74
C GLU A 109 5.24 26.93 -2.89
N LEU A 110 5.54 27.18 -1.62
CA LEU A 110 5.92 26.16 -0.64
C LEU A 110 4.77 25.19 -0.31
N VAL A 111 3.52 25.67 -0.35
CA VAL A 111 2.34 24.82 -0.16
C VAL A 111 2.05 24.01 -1.42
N TRP A 112 2.29 24.56 -2.61
CA TRP A 112 2.22 23.80 -3.86
C TRP A 112 3.22 22.64 -3.91
N TYR A 113 4.45 22.88 -3.46
CA TYR A 113 5.47 21.84 -3.33
C TYR A 113 5.04 20.76 -2.32
N LEU A 114 4.56 21.17 -1.14
CA LEU A 114 4.00 20.26 -0.13
C LEU A 114 2.77 19.48 -0.63
N ILE A 115 1.98 20.06 -1.52
CA ILE A 115 0.78 19.45 -2.09
C ILE A 115 1.15 18.33 -3.08
N ILE A 116 2.05 18.59 -4.02
CA ILE A 116 2.44 17.60 -5.05
C ILE A 116 3.29 16.49 -4.42
N ASP A 117 4.26 16.88 -3.59
CA ASP A 117 5.16 15.94 -2.93
C ASP A 117 4.42 15.18 -1.82
N GLY A 118 3.50 15.85 -1.12
CA GLY A 118 2.59 15.25 -0.15
C GLY A 118 1.62 14.25 -0.78
N LEU A 119 1.02 14.54 -1.93
CA LEU A 119 0.15 13.57 -2.61
C LEU A 119 0.92 12.29 -2.95
N THR A 120 2.15 12.44 -3.43
CA THR A 120 3.03 11.32 -3.77
C THR A 120 3.41 10.52 -2.52
N MET A 121 3.83 11.19 -1.44
CA MET A 121 4.09 10.54 -0.15
C MET A 121 2.84 9.83 0.40
N GLY A 122 1.68 10.46 0.34
CA GLY A 122 0.41 9.89 0.81
C GLY A 122 0.06 8.61 0.07
N LEU A 123 0.23 8.58 -1.25
CA LEU A 123 0.03 7.38 -2.07
C LEU A 123 1.04 6.27 -1.74
N VAL A 124 2.32 6.62 -1.56
CA VAL A 124 3.36 5.65 -1.16
C VAL A 124 3.04 5.05 0.21
N LEU A 125 2.69 5.88 1.19
CA LEU A 125 2.36 5.43 2.56
C LEU A 125 1.06 4.62 2.60
N SER A 126 0.04 5.02 1.83
CA SER A 126 -1.15 4.20 1.60
C SER A 126 -0.81 2.84 0.99
N THR A 127 0.18 2.79 0.07
CA THR A 127 0.59 1.54 -0.58
C THR A 127 1.28 0.61 0.40
N VAL A 128 2.17 1.17 1.23
CA VAL A 128 2.84 0.45 2.31
C VAL A 128 1.82 -0.05 3.33
N PHE A 129 0.85 0.78 3.73
CA PHE A 129 -0.23 0.38 4.60
C PHE A 129 -1.02 -0.81 4.03
N GLY A 130 -1.48 -0.72 2.79
CA GLY A 130 -2.23 -1.80 2.17
C GLY A 130 -1.41 -3.10 2.09
N TYR A 131 -0.13 -2.99 1.73
CA TYR A 131 0.78 -4.15 1.71
C TYR A 131 0.93 -4.77 3.11
N VAL A 132 1.09 -3.95 4.16
CA VAL A 132 1.16 -4.42 5.54
C VAL A 132 -0.14 -5.15 5.93
N ILE A 133 -1.31 -4.60 5.62
CA ILE A 133 -2.60 -5.26 5.91
C ILE A 133 -2.71 -6.60 5.22
N PHE A 134 -2.40 -6.67 3.92
CA PHE A 134 -2.47 -7.93 3.19
C PHE A 134 -1.43 -8.96 3.66
N THR A 135 -0.28 -8.52 4.16
CA THR A 135 0.74 -9.41 4.74
C THR A 135 0.53 -9.74 6.22
N CYS A 136 -0.44 -9.10 6.89
CA CYS A 136 -0.90 -9.51 8.22
C CYS A 136 -1.86 -10.71 8.17
N ILE A 137 -2.40 -11.01 6.99
CA ILE A 137 -3.07 -12.27 6.74
C ILE A 137 -1.95 -13.32 6.68
N ALA A 138 -1.90 -14.19 7.69
CA ALA A 138 -0.87 -15.21 7.84
C ALA A 138 -1.47 -16.57 8.15
N LYS A 139 -0.68 -17.63 7.98
CA LYS A 139 -1.10 -18.98 8.33
C LYS A 139 -0.70 -19.28 9.77
N LYS A 140 -1.58 -19.94 10.53
CA LYS A 140 -1.51 -20.10 12.01
C LYS A 140 -0.29 -20.88 12.58
N GLU A 141 0.80 -21.08 11.84
CA GLU A 141 1.99 -21.81 12.32
C GLU A 141 3.11 -20.88 12.84
N GLU A 142 3.14 -19.59 12.51
CA GLU A 142 4.25 -18.69 12.91
C GLU A 142 4.06 -17.95 14.26
N ASP A 143 2.88 -18.01 14.89
CA ASP A 143 2.63 -17.28 16.15
C ASP A 143 3.28 -17.92 17.40
N THR A 144 3.90 -19.11 17.29
CA THR A 144 4.63 -19.74 18.40
C THR A 144 6.09 -19.31 18.53
N ALA A 145 6.67 -18.62 17.55
CA ALA A 145 8.09 -18.24 17.59
C ALA A 145 8.39 -17.00 18.45
N PHE A 146 7.42 -16.12 18.70
CA PHE A 146 7.62 -14.89 19.48
C PHE A 146 7.30 -15.03 20.98
N GLY A 147 6.70 -16.14 21.40
CA GLY A 147 6.29 -16.37 22.81
C GLY A 147 7.16 -17.35 23.61
N SER A 148 8.16 -18.00 22.99
CA SER A 148 8.88 -19.13 23.60
C SER A 148 10.21 -18.77 24.29
N ASN A 149 10.65 -17.50 24.29
CA ASN A 149 11.96 -17.12 24.86
C ASN A 149 11.91 -16.45 26.24
N SER A 150 10.76 -16.41 26.92
CA SER A 150 10.63 -15.77 28.25
C SER A 150 10.55 -16.72 29.44
N LYS A 151 10.78 -18.03 29.27
CA LYS A 151 10.67 -19.02 30.36
C LYS A 151 11.85 -20.01 30.48
N GLN A 152 13.08 -19.58 30.22
CA GLN A 152 14.27 -20.37 30.55
C GLN A 152 15.36 -19.49 31.13
N HIS A 153 15.17 -18.97 32.35
CA HIS A 153 16.24 -18.59 33.28
C HIS A 153 15.62 -18.26 34.65
N VAL A 154 15.06 -19.27 35.33
CA VAL A 154 14.97 -19.29 36.79
C VAL A 154 15.16 -20.76 37.22
N LEU A 155 16.42 -21.14 37.39
CA LEU A 155 16.87 -22.20 38.29
C LEU A 155 18.14 -21.70 38.96
#